data_AF-A0A6I3KKQ3-F1
#
_entry.id   AF-A0A6I3KKQ3-F1
#
_cell.length_a   1.000
_cell.length_b   1.000
_cell.length_c   1.000
_cell.angle_alpha   90.00
_cell.angle_beta   90.00
_cell.angle_gamma   90.00
#
_symmetry.space_group_name_H-M   'P 1'
#
loop_
_entity.id
_entity.type
_entity.pdbx_description
1 polymer ?
#
loop_
_entity_poly.entity_id
_entity_poly.type
_entity_poly.pdbx_seq_one_letter_code
_entity_poly.pdbx_strand_id
1 'polypeptide(L)'
;MAEALTTEREKRRREAEDNATRREVGRAVLQALAQRLNAEPLPTWFFISKGDEILVAHTKNGAASRQHVGTWVVDQQMRLVLEQEMTEWITAESCARVVDEAVAITAKFIVDAESKFQLARRELAELPRRM
;
A
#
# COMPACT_ATOMS: atom_id res chain seq x y z
N MET A 1 5.56 -32.67 32.64
CA MET A 1 6.22 -31.36 32.39
C MET A 1 6.95 -31.29 31.05
N ALA A 2 7.68 -32.32 30.62
CA ALA A 2 8.34 -32.34 29.31
C ALA A 2 7.37 -32.25 28.11
N GLU A 3 6.21 -32.91 28.17
CA GLU A 3 5.19 -32.90 27.10
C GLU A 3 4.57 -31.51 26.88
N ALA A 4 4.30 -30.77 27.95
CA ALA A 4 3.77 -29.40 27.84
C ALA A 4 4.77 -28.45 27.15
N LEU A 5 6.07 -28.66 27.34
CA LEU A 5 7.14 -27.88 26.71
C LEU A 5 7.33 -28.24 25.23
N THR A 6 7.11 -29.50 24.83
CA THR A 6 7.22 -29.92 23.43
C THR A 6 6.03 -29.43 22.62
N THR A 7 4.81 -29.55 23.14
CA THR A 7 3.60 -29.05 22.47
C THR A 7 3.63 -27.54 22.27
N GLU A 8 4.09 -26.78 23.27
CA GLU A 8 4.23 -25.32 23.17
C GLU A 8 5.28 -24.91 22.12
N ARG A 9 6.39 -25.65 22.02
CA ARG A 9 7.43 -25.41 21.00
C ARG A 9 6.92 -25.72 19.59
N GLU A 10 6.20 -26.82 19.40
CA GLU A 10 5.60 -27.16 18.11
C GLU A 10 4.56 -26.14 17.66
N LYS A 11 3.72 -25.67 18.59
CA LYS A 11 2.73 -24.62 18.30
C LYS A 11 3.41 -23.34 17.82
N ARG A 12 4.41 -22.85 18.56
CA ARG A 12 5.18 -21.64 18.17
C ARG A 12 5.89 -21.80 16.83
N ARG A 13 6.39 -22.99 16.55
CA ARG A 13 7.05 -23.27 15.26
C ARG A 13 6.05 -23.17 14.11
N ARG A 14 4.86 -23.77 14.22
CA ARG A 14 3.81 -23.69 13.18
C ARG A 14 3.35 -22.25 12.96
N GLU A 15 3.13 -21.49 14.03
CA GLU A 15 2.76 -20.07 13.93
C GLU A 15 3.84 -19.24 13.23
N ALA A 16 5.13 -19.54 13.46
CA ALA A 16 6.24 -18.88 12.78
C ALA A 16 6.30 -19.23 11.29
N GLU A 17 6.11 -20.51 10.93
CA GLU A 17 6.06 -20.99 9.54
C GLU A 17 4.87 -20.37 8.77
N ASP A 18 3.69 -20.30 9.40
CA ASP A 18 2.50 -19.67 8.81
C ASP A 18 2.72 -18.16 8.59
N ASN A 19 3.30 -17.47 9.57
CA ASN A 19 3.62 -16.05 9.45
C ASN A 19 4.67 -15.78 8.36
N ALA A 20 5.67 -16.65 8.22
CA ALA A 20 6.67 -16.54 7.16
C ALA A 20 6.02 -16.69 5.78
N THR A 21 5.15 -17.70 5.62
CA THR A 21 4.41 -17.95 4.38
C THR A 21 3.52 -16.76 4.02
N ARG A 22 2.76 -16.22 4.99
CA ARG A 22 1.91 -15.03 4.77
C ARG A 22 2.72 -13.82 4.31
N ARG A 23 3.87 -13.57 4.91
CA ARG A 23 4.76 -12.48 4.50
C ARG A 23 5.28 -12.69 3.08
N GLU A 24 5.65 -13.91 2.72
CA GLU A 24 6.14 -14.21 1.37
C GLU A 24 5.05 -13.99 0.30
N VAL A 25 3.85 -14.50 0.54
CA VAL A 25 2.69 -14.27 -0.33
C VAL A 25 2.38 -12.77 -0.41
N GLY A 26 2.34 -12.07 0.73
CA GLY A 26 2.07 -10.64 0.77
C GLY A 26 3.09 -9.83 -0.03
N ARG A 27 4.38 -10.15 0.10
CA ARG A 27 5.44 -9.53 -0.70
C ARG A 27 5.27 -9.77 -2.19
N ALA A 28 4.96 -11.00 -2.60
CA ALA A 28 4.75 -11.32 -4.00
C ALA A 28 3.58 -10.52 -4.60
N VAL A 29 2.48 -10.40 -3.86
CA VAL A 29 1.32 -9.59 -4.29
C VAL A 29 1.65 -8.10 -4.35
N LEU A 30 2.33 -7.55 -3.34
CA LEU A 30 2.78 -6.15 -3.37
C LEU A 30 3.76 -5.88 -4.52
N GLN A 31 4.63 -6.84 -4.83
CA GLN A 31 5.53 -6.72 -5.98
C GLN A 31 4.75 -6.71 -7.30
N ALA A 32 3.76 -7.59 -7.46
CA ALA A 32 2.89 -7.61 -8.63
C ALA A 32 2.09 -6.29 -8.77
N LEU A 33 1.55 -5.76 -7.67
CA LEU A 33 0.89 -4.46 -7.66
C LEU A 33 1.85 -3.33 -8.05
N ALA A 34 3.05 -3.28 -7.48
CA ALA A 34 4.05 -2.28 -7.82
C ALA A 34 4.43 -2.33 -9.31
N GLN A 35 4.56 -3.52 -9.89
CA GLN A 35 4.80 -3.68 -11.32
C GLN A 35 3.64 -3.13 -12.14
N ARG A 36 2.39 -3.41 -11.73
CA ARG A 36 1.20 -2.94 -12.44
C ARG A 36 1.05 -1.41 -12.39
N LEU A 37 1.24 -0.82 -11.21
CA LEU A 37 1.17 0.63 -11.01
C LEU A 37 2.28 1.39 -11.75
N ASN A 38 3.45 0.79 -11.92
CA ASN A 38 4.57 1.41 -12.65
C ASN A 38 4.62 1.04 -14.14
N ALA A 39 3.70 0.19 -14.64
CA ALA A 39 3.65 -0.16 -16.06
C ALA A 39 3.27 1.04 -16.92
N GLU A 40 2.39 1.91 -16.41
CA GLU A 40 1.97 3.16 -17.03
C GLU A 40 2.26 4.32 -16.06
N PRO A 41 3.49 4.90 -16.09
CA PRO A 41 3.89 5.89 -15.12
C PRO A 41 3.07 7.17 -15.26
N LEU A 42 2.47 7.59 -14.14
CA LEU A 42 1.75 8.84 -14.04
C LEU A 42 2.73 9.99 -13.75
N PRO A 43 2.58 11.17 -14.40
CA PRO A 43 3.36 12.35 -14.06
C PRO A 43 3.22 12.67 -12.58
N THR A 44 4.32 13.09 -11.94
CA THR A 44 4.39 13.53 -10.54
C THR A 44 3.98 12.51 -9.47
N TRP A 45 3.56 11.29 -9.84
CA TRP A 45 3.21 10.20 -8.92
C TRP A 45 4.25 9.08 -8.97
N PHE A 46 4.52 8.48 -7.82
CA PHE A 46 5.56 7.47 -7.65
C PHE A 46 5.09 6.36 -6.72
N PHE A 47 5.33 5.11 -7.14
CA PHE A 47 4.99 3.91 -6.37
C PHE A 47 6.27 3.13 -6.06
N ILE A 48 6.72 3.18 -4.82
CA ILE A 48 8.05 2.70 -4.41
C ILE A 48 7.89 1.47 -3.54
N SER A 49 8.27 0.30 -4.04
CA SER A 49 8.28 -0.95 -3.26
C SER A 49 9.38 -0.92 -2.18
N LYS A 50 9.03 -1.30 -0.95
CA LYS A 50 9.89 -1.39 0.23
C LYS A 50 9.71 -2.73 0.96
N GLY A 51 9.84 -3.83 0.23
CA GLY A 51 9.71 -5.18 0.78
C GLY A 51 8.26 -5.50 1.13
N ASP A 52 7.83 -5.16 2.35
CA ASP A 52 6.50 -5.49 2.87
C ASP A 52 5.47 -4.34 2.70
N GLU A 53 5.83 -3.28 1.98
CA GLU A 53 4.95 -2.14 1.69
C GLU A 53 5.25 -1.51 0.31
N ILE A 54 4.29 -0.73 -0.22
CA ILE A 54 4.51 0.18 -1.35
C ILE A 54 4.18 1.59 -0.90
N LEU A 55 5.15 2.50 -0.97
CA LEU A 55 4.90 3.92 -0.72
C LEU A 55 4.34 4.59 -1.96
N VAL A 56 3.24 5.31 -1.76
CA VAL A 56 2.63 6.21 -2.74
C VAL A 56 3.12 7.63 -2.43
N ALA A 57 3.84 8.21 -3.37
CA ALA A 57 4.40 9.55 -3.22
C ALA A 57 4.06 10.46 -4.40
N HIS A 58 4.01 11.75 -4.13
CA HIS A 58 3.68 12.79 -5.11
C HIS A 58 4.68 13.95 -5.06
N THR A 59 5.10 14.48 -6.20
CA THR A 59 5.89 15.72 -6.27
C THR A 59 4.98 16.91 -6.57
N LYS A 60 4.96 17.91 -5.69
CA LYS A 60 4.21 19.16 -5.94
C LYS A 60 5.02 20.09 -6.85
N ASN A 61 4.43 20.57 -7.95
CA ASN A 61 4.91 21.69 -8.76
C ASN A 61 6.42 21.67 -9.12
N GLY A 62 6.94 20.53 -9.59
CA GLY A 62 8.36 20.44 -10.01
C GLY A 62 9.37 20.48 -8.86
N ALA A 63 8.91 20.38 -7.60
CA ALA A 63 9.80 20.24 -6.46
C ALA A 63 10.57 18.92 -6.54
N ALA A 64 11.87 18.96 -6.24
CA ALA A 64 12.73 17.77 -6.19
C ALA A 64 12.31 16.79 -5.07
N SER A 65 11.53 17.25 -4.09
CA SER A 65 11.12 16.44 -2.93
C SER A 65 9.79 15.72 -3.17
N ARG A 66 9.81 14.41 -3.00
CA ARG A 66 8.62 13.55 -3.02
C ARG A 66 7.91 13.64 -1.66
N GLN A 67 6.64 14.01 -1.67
CA GLN A 67 5.78 13.97 -0.51
C GLN A 67 5.13 12.59 -0.42
N HIS A 68 5.24 11.92 0.74
CA HIS A 68 4.48 10.71 1.02
C HIS A 68 2.99 11.04 1.17
N VAL A 69 2.13 10.27 0.50
CA VAL A 69 0.67 10.50 0.49
C VAL A 69 -0.09 9.30 1.06
N GLY A 70 0.42 8.08 0.90
CA GLY A 70 -0.17 6.88 1.49
C GLY A 70 0.70 5.64 1.27
N THR A 71 0.33 4.54 1.94
CA THR A 71 1.09 3.27 1.88
C THR A 71 0.15 2.11 1.60
N TRP A 72 0.51 1.26 0.64
CA TRP A 72 -0.06 -0.07 0.50
C TRP A 72 0.67 -1.05 1.42
N VAL A 73 -0.10 -1.81 2.20
CA VAL A 73 0.40 -2.92 3.03
C VAL A 73 -0.51 -4.14 2.87
N VAL A 74 -0.03 -5.30 3.28
CA VAL A 74 -0.87 -6.49 3.49
C VAL A 74 -1.21 -6.59 4.97
N ASP A 75 -2.51 -6.58 5.29
CA ASP A 75 -2.97 -6.68 6.68
C ASP A 75 -2.88 -8.12 7.23
N GLN A 76 -3.23 -8.28 8.51
CA GLN A 76 -3.22 -9.59 9.17
C GLN A 76 -4.26 -10.57 8.61
N GLN A 77 -5.26 -10.06 7.89
CA GLN A 77 -6.33 -10.85 7.27
C GLN A 77 -6.03 -11.16 5.80
N MET A 78 -4.79 -10.93 5.35
CA MET A 78 -4.36 -11.16 3.97
C MET A 78 -5.14 -10.31 2.95
N ARG A 79 -5.33 -9.02 3.22
CA ARG A 79 -5.88 -8.05 2.24
C ARG A 79 -4.87 -6.97 1.96
N LEU A 80 -4.90 -6.43 0.74
CA LEU A 80 -4.20 -5.19 0.45
C LEU A 80 -5.02 -4.03 1.05
N VAL A 81 -4.34 -3.13 1.74
CA VAL A 81 -4.95 -1.96 2.37
C VAL A 81 -4.20 -0.70 1.97
N LEU A 82 -4.95 0.33 1.57
CA LEU A 82 -4.47 1.70 1.36
C LEU A 82 -5.40 2.64 2.14
N GLU A 83 -4.88 3.26 3.19
CA GLU A 83 -5.66 4.09 4.12
C GLU A 83 -6.87 3.31 4.71
N GLN A 84 -8.09 3.66 4.29
CA GLN A 84 -9.34 3.05 4.75
C GLN A 84 -9.94 2.08 3.73
N GLU A 85 -9.36 2.01 2.52
CA GLU A 85 -9.82 1.14 1.45
C GLU A 85 -9.05 -0.18 1.52
N MET A 86 -9.76 -1.28 1.26
CA MET A 86 -9.22 -2.63 1.35
C MET A 86 -9.76 -3.48 0.20
N THR A 87 -8.93 -4.38 -0.32
CA THR A 87 -9.34 -5.34 -1.35
C THR A 87 -10.07 -6.54 -0.75
N GLU A 88 -10.57 -7.42 -1.63
CA GLU A 88 -10.89 -8.79 -1.24
C GLU A 88 -9.66 -9.54 -0.67
N TRP A 89 -9.91 -10.68 -0.02
CA TRP A 89 -8.85 -11.54 0.53
C TRP A 89 -7.93 -12.07 -0.57
N ILE A 90 -6.64 -12.08 -0.29
CA ILE A 90 -5.61 -12.73 -1.08
C ILE A 90 -5.73 -14.23 -0.89
N THR A 91 -6.16 -14.92 -1.95
CA THR A 91 -6.13 -16.37 -2.09
C THR A 91 -5.46 -16.70 -3.42
N ALA A 92 -5.12 -17.98 -3.64
CA ALA A 92 -4.49 -18.42 -4.89
C ALA A 92 -5.35 -18.08 -6.13
N GLU A 93 -6.67 -18.05 -5.96
CA GLU A 93 -7.68 -17.82 -6.99
C GLU A 93 -8.07 -16.35 -7.16
N SER A 94 -7.75 -15.49 -6.19
CA SER A 94 -8.11 -14.06 -6.23
C SER A 94 -6.94 -13.14 -6.53
N CYS A 95 -5.69 -13.61 -6.50
CA CYS A 95 -4.48 -12.78 -6.66
C CYS A 95 -4.58 -11.74 -7.80
N ALA A 96 -5.00 -12.15 -9.00
CA ALA A 96 -5.12 -11.23 -10.13
C ALA A 96 -6.20 -10.16 -9.89
N ARG A 97 -7.37 -10.56 -9.40
CA ARG A 97 -8.50 -9.65 -9.10
C ARG A 97 -8.14 -8.67 -7.99
N VAL A 98 -7.43 -9.14 -6.96
CA VAL A 98 -6.93 -8.30 -5.86
C VAL A 98 -5.98 -7.21 -6.38
N VAL A 99 -5.08 -7.55 -7.31
CA VAL A 99 -4.17 -6.57 -7.90
C VAL A 99 -4.94 -5.56 -8.76
N ASP A 100 -5.88 -6.01 -9.58
CA ASP A 100 -6.70 -5.12 -10.41
C ASP A 100 -7.58 -4.18 -9.55
N GLU A 101 -8.16 -4.70 -8.47
CA GLU A 101 -8.92 -3.91 -7.50
C GLU A 101 -8.04 -2.87 -6.80
N ALA A 102 -6.84 -3.24 -6.37
CA ALA A 102 -5.89 -2.32 -5.76
C ALA A 102 -5.45 -1.20 -6.73
N VAL A 103 -5.31 -1.50 -8.03
CA VAL A 103 -5.06 -0.48 -9.06
C VAL A 103 -6.24 0.50 -9.14
N ALA A 104 -7.47 0.00 -9.16
CA ALA A 104 -8.67 0.84 -9.19
C ALA A 104 -8.79 1.73 -7.93
N ILE A 105 -8.53 1.17 -6.74
CA ILE A 105 -8.47 1.92 -5.48
C ILE A 105 -7.39 3.01 -5.56
N THR A 106 -6.21 2.69 -6.10
CA THR A 106 -5.11 3.66 -6.24
C THR A 106 -5.49 4.80 -7.19
N ALA A 107 -6.17 4.51 -8.29
CA ALA A 107 -6.64 5.54 -9.22
C ALA A 107 -7.63 6.52 -8.54
N LYS A 108 -8.60 5.99 -7.78
CA LYS A 108 -9.53 6.81 -6.99
C LYS A 108 -8.79 7.66 -5.96
N PHE A 109 -7.85 7.05 -5.22
CA PHE A 109 -7.05 7.72 -4.22
C PHE A 109 -6.25 8.90 -4.79
N ILE A 110 -5.67 8.74 -5.98
CA ILE A 110 -4.94 9.79 -6.69
C ILE A 110 -5.87 10.96 -7.02
N VAL A 111 -7.04 10.70 -7.60
CA VAL A 111 -8.01 11.74 -7.95
C VAL A 111 -8.46 12.52 -6.71
N ASP A 112 -8.71 11.83 -5.60
CA ASP A 112 -9.10 12.46 -4.33
C ASP A 112 -7.97 13.32 -3.76
N ALA A 113 -6.73 12.84 -3.81
CA ALA A 113 -5.56 13.57 -3.35
C ALA A 113 -5.28 14.82 -4.20
N GLU A 114 -5.37 14.70 -5.53
CA GLU A 114 -5.22 15.84 -6.44
C GLU A 114 -6.28 16.91 -6.20
N SER A 115 -7.53 16.50 -6.01
CA SER A 115 -8.64 17.40 -5.68
C SER A 115 -8.36 18.19 -4.40
N LYS A 116 -7.87 17.51 -3.35
CA LYS A 116 -7.45 18.14 -2.09
C LYS A 116 -6.27 19.11 -2.29
N PHE A 117 -5.29 18.75 -3.11
CA PHE A 117 -4.15 19.63 -3.42
C PHE A 117 -4.56 20.89 -4.17
N GLN A 118 -5.53 20.78 -5.09
CA GLN A 118 -6.07 21.94 -5.82
C GLN A 118 -6.83 22.89 -4.88
N LEU A 119 -7.65 22.36 -3.98
CA LEU A 119 -8.37 23.15 -2.98
C LEU A 119 -7.40 23.93 -2.07
N ALA A 120 -6.42 23.24 -1.49
CA ALA A 120 -5.41 23.87 -0.64
C ALA A 120 -4.64 24.98 -1.38
N ARG A 121 -4.36 24.79 -2.67
CA ARG A 121 -3.69 25.80 -3.50
C ARG A 121 -4.56 27.04 -3.75
N ARG A 122 -5.88 26.88 -3.90
CA ARG A 122 -6.82 28.01 -4.04
C ARG A 122 -6.91 28.81 -2.75
N GLU A 123 -7.09 28.14 -1.62
CA GLU A 123 -7.15 28.79 -0.29
C GLU A 123 -5.87 29.58 0.01
N LEU A 124 -4.70 29.01 -0.29
CA LEU A 124 -3.41 29.70 -0.15
C LEU A 124 -3.27 30.94 -1.05
N ALA A 125 -3.87 30.94 -2.24
CA ALA A 125 -3.83 32.07 -3.16
C ALA A 125 -4.78 33.21 -2.73
N GLU A 126 -5.83 32.88 -1.97
CA GLU A 126 -6.84 33.82 -1.45
C GLU A 126 -6.45 34.45 -0.12
N LEU A 127 -5.40 33.95 0.55
CA LEU A 127 -4.87 34.58 1.76
C LEU A 127 -4.30 35.98 1.41
N PRO A 128 -4.75 37.05 2.10
CA PRO A 128 -4.20 38.37 1.88
C PRO A 128 -2.71 38.35 2.19
N ARG A 129 -1.88 38.72 1.21
CA ARG A 129 -0.45 38.92 1.42
C ARG A 129 -0.30 40.02 2.45
N ARG A 130 0.04 39.66 3.69
CA ARG A 130 0.43 40.63 4.70
C ARG A 130 1.68 41.35 4.16
N MET A 131 1.50 42.60 3.74
CA MET A 131 2.58 43.58 3.60
C MET A 131 3.01 44.03 4.99
#